data_AF-A0A257KZB3-F1
#
_entry.id   AF-A0A257KZB3-F1
#
_cell.length_a   1.000
_cell.length_b   1.000
_cell.length_c   1.000
_cell.angle_alpha   90.00
_cell.angle_beta   90.00
_cell.angle_gamma   90.00
#
_symmetry.space_group_name_H-M   'P 1'
#
loop_
_entity.id
_entity.type
_entity.pdbx_description
1 polymer ?
#
loop_
_entity_poly.entity_id
_entity_poly.type
_entity_poly.pdbx_seq_one_letter_code
_entity_poly.pdbx_strand_id
1 'polypeptide(L)'
;MMDFEAIKAGKQNFTTCEDINGLLLKLLNKQLLSKKSGKKAMEILLACEDRTTIPRNIPVNVPIAHKTGTLDYVRGDAGIIFSKNILILTVFVENFESLEQAETIIGKIAECCYKDFGQ
;
A
#
# COMPACT_ATOMS: atom_id res chain seq x y z
N MET A 1 3.52 15.12 4.68
CA MET A 1 4.29 16.19 5.34
C MET A 1 5.59 16.31 4.58
N MET A 2 5.84 17.44 3.91
CA MET A 2 7.09 17.65 3.19
C MET A 2 8.12 18.24 4.15
N ASP A 3 9.27 17.58 4.30
CA ASP A 3 10.42 18.12 5.02
C ASP A 3 11.32 18.88 4.04
N PHE A 4 11.01 20.16 3.83
CA PHE A 4 11.72 20.98 2.86
C PHE A 4 13.21 21.18 3.20
N GLU A 5 13.57 21.15 4.48
CA GLU A 5 14.96 21.31 4.92
C GLU A 5 15.77 20.04 4.60
N ALA A 6 15.20 18.85 4.81
CA ALA A 6 15.81 17.60 4.36
C ALA A 6 15.98 17.56 2.83
N ILE A 7 14.95 17.98 2.08
CA ILE A 7 14.98 18.04 0.61
C ILE A 7 16.09 18.98 0.12
N LYS A 8 16.21 20.19 0.68
CA LYS A 8 17.29 21.15 0.35
C LYS A 8 18.67 20.57 0.65
N ALA A 9 18.79 19.75 1.69
CA ALA A 9 20.02 19.05 2.05
C ALA A 9 20.28 17.78 1.21
N GLY A 10 19.48 17.53 0.17
CA GLY A 10 19.61 16.34 -0.71
C GLY A 10 19.18 15.03 -0.05
N LYS A 11 18.48 15.09 1.09
CA LYS A 11 17.99 13.91 1.82
C LYS A 11 16.56 13.61 1.39
N GLN A 12 16.43 12.65 0.48
CA GLN A 12 15.15 12.15 -0.01
C GLN A 12 14.82 10.79 0.62
N ASN A 13 13.52 10.50 0.74
CA ASN A 13 13.04 9.21 1.21
C ASN A 13 12.86 8.27 0.01
N PHE A 14 13.53 7.12 0.04
CA PHE A 14 13.45 6.12 -1.00
C PHE A 14 12.96 4.79 -0.44
N THR A 15 12.27 4.03 -1.28
CA THR A 15 11.87 2.66 -1.00
C THR A 15 11.65 1.94 -2.33
N THR A 16 11.60 0.61 -2.29
CA THR A 16 11.21 -0.22 -3.42
C THR A 16 9.92 -1.00 -3.08
N CYS A 17 9.24 -1.53 -4.09
CA CYS A 17 8.11 -2.44 -3.84
C CYS A 17 8.54 -3.65 -3.00
N GLU A 18 9.75 -4.14 -3.20
CA GLU A 18 10.31 -5.28 -2.46
C GLU A 18 10.51 -4.95 -0.97
N ASP A 19 11.07 -3.77 -0.66
CA ASP A 19 11.26 -3.33 0.73
C ASP A 19 9.93 -3.30 1.49
N ILE A 20 8.91 -2.69 0.89
CA ILE A 20 7.59 -2.56 1.50
C ILE A 20 6.89 -3.91 1.62
N ASN A 21 6.94 -4.75 0.58
CA ASN A 21 6.38 -6.09 0.65
C ASN A 21 7.06 -6.93 1.73
N GLY A 22 8.39 -6.85 1.85
CA GLY A 22 9.14 -7.52 2.91
C GLY A 22 8.77 -7.01 4.30
N LEU A 23 8.56 -5.70 4.46
CA LEU A 23 8.10 -5.11 5.71
C LEU A 23 6.69 -5.62 6.09
N LEU A 24 5.74 -5.57 5.14
CA LEU A 24 4.37 -6.06 5.36
C LEU A 24 4.34 -7.56 5.66
N LEU A 25 5.20 -8.36 5.02
CA LEU A 25 5.32 -9.79 5.30
C LEU A 25 5.83 -10.05 6.72
N LYS A 26 6.85 -9.31 7.17
CA LYS A 26 7.34 -9.42 8.56
C LYS A 26 6.31 -8.90 9.57
N LEU A 27 5.52 -7.89 9.22
CA LEU A 27 4.41 -7.41 10.05
C LEU A 27 3.32 -8.49 10.20
N LEU A 28 2.90 -9.08 9.09
CA LEU A 28 1.92 -10.18 9.03
C LEU A 28 2.38 -11.37 9.89
N ASN A 29 3.66 -11.72 9.77
CA ASN A 29 4.29 -12.81 10.51
C ASN A 29 4.62 -12.46 11.97
N LYS A 30 4.29 -11.25 12.45
CA LYS A 30 4.54 -10.77 13.82
C LYS A 30 6.03 -10.76 14.21
N GLN A 31 6.90 -10.44 13.26
CA GLN A 31 8.36 -10.46 13.42
C GLN A 31 9.00 -9.07 13.64
N LEU A 32 8.24 -7.98 13.47
CA LEU A 32 8.77 -6.61 13.57
C LEU A 32 8.55 -5.93 14.92
N LEU A 33 7.40 -6.18 15.54
CA LEU A 33 6.88 -5.39 16.65
C LEU A 33 6.44 -6.30 17.79
N SER A 34 6.34 -5.72 19.00
CA SER A 34 5.65 -6.39 20.11
C SER A 34 4.22 -6.78 19.70
N LYS A 35 3.66 -7.83 20.32
CA LYS A 35 2.28 -8.28 20.03
C LYS A 35 1.26 -7.13 20.11
N LYS A 36 1.40 -6.24 21.10
CA LYS A 36 0.52 -5.08 21.28
C LYS A 36 0.68 -4.07 20.13
N SER A 37 1.91 -3.70 19.81
CA SER A 37 2.19 -2.71 18.76
C SER A 37 1.87 -3.25 17.36
N GLY A 38 2.17 -4.51 17.07
CA GLY A 38 1.83 -5.15 15.80
C GLY A 38 0.32 -5.24 15.58
N LYS A 39 -0.46 -5.57 16.62
CA LYS A 39 -1.93 -5.52 16.55
C LYS A 39 -2.41 -4.11 16.22
N LYS A 40 -1.89 -3.09 16.93
CA LYS A 40 -2.30 -1.70 16.70
C LYS A 40 -1.92 -1.20 15.31
N ALA A 41 -0.74 -1.57 14.80
CA ALA A 41 -0.32 -1.24 13.44
C ALA A 41 -1.28 -1.84 12.40
N MET A 42 -1.64 -3.13 12.55
CA MET A 42 -2.61 -3.78 11.66
C MET A 42 -3.99 -3.12 11.73
N GLU A 43 -4.48 -2.80 12.94
CA GLU A 43 -5.75 -2.08 13.13
C GLU A 43 -5.75 -0.72 12.41
N ILE A 44 -4.64 0.01 12.45
CA ILE A 44 -4.52 1.31 11.76
C ILE A 44 -4.53 1.13 10.23
N LEU A 45 -3.79 0.14 9.72
CA LEU A 45 -3.73 -0.13 8.27
C LEU A 45 -5.09 -0.61 7.72
N LEU A 46 -5.82 -1.42 8.49
CA LEU A 46 -7.19 -1.86 8.15
C LEU A 46 -8.20 -0.71 8.16
N ALA A 47 -7.89 0.38 8.87
CA ALA A 47 -8.74 1.57 8.97
C ALA A 47 -8.36 2.66 7.97
N CYS A 48 -7.53 2.36 6.96
CA CYS A 48 -7.22 3.34 5.92
C CYS A 48 -8.50 3.67 5.11
N GLU A 49 -8.90 4.94 5.13
CA GLU A 49 -10.16 5.40 4.52
C GLU A 49 -10.06 5.58 3.00
N ASP A 50 -8.84 5.70 2.48
CA ASP A 50 -8.58 5.99 1.07
C ASP A 50 -8.80 4.75 0.21
N ARG A 51 -10.01 4.62 -0.37
CA ARG A 51 -10.39 3.45 -1.17
C ARG A 51 -10.19 3.64 -2.68
N THR A 52 -9.48 4.68 -3.13
CA THR A 52 -9.36 5.00 -4.55
C THR A 52 -8.34 4.13 -5.30
N THR A 53 -7.50 3.37 -4.58
CA THR A 53 -6.32 2.64 -5.10
C THR A 53 -6.47 1.12 -4.98
N ILE A 54 -5.69 0.39 -4.16
CA ILE A 54 -5.79 -1.09 -4.06
C ILE A 54 -7.24 -1.55 -3.78
N PRO A 55 -8.01 -0.89 -2.89
CA PRO A 55 -9.40 -1.31 -2.62
C PRO A 55 -10.41 -1.01 -3.73
N ARG A 56 -10.04 -0.24 -4.77
CA ARG A 56 -10.98 0.39 -5.72
C ARG A 56 -11.95 -0.60 -6.37
N ASN A 57 -11.42 -1.73 -6.83
CA ASN A 57 -12.16 -2.73 -7.60
C ASN A 57 -12.30 -4.08 -6.85
N ILE A 58 -11.90 -4.14 -5.59
CA ILE A 58 -12.01 -5.35 -4.76
C ILE A 58 -13.31 -5.27 -3.94
N PRO A 59 -14.08 -6.36 -3.78
CA PRO A 59 -15.31 -6.36 -3.00
C PRO A 59 -15.13 -5.79 -1.60
N VAL A 60 -16.09 -4.97 -1.15
CA VAL A 60 -15.98 -4.18 0.09
C VAL A 60 -15.84 -5.02 1.36
N ASN A 61 -16.26 -6.29 1.30
CA ASN A 61 -16.21 -7.24 2.41
C ASN A 61 -14.85 -7.94 2.52
N VAL A 62 -13.92 -7.76 1.57
CA VAL A 62 -12.55 -8.24 1.67
C VAL A 62 -11.75 -7.25 2.53
N PRO A 63 -11.23 -7.65 3.69
CA PRO A 63 -10.41 -6.77 4.50
C PRO A 63 -9.08 -6.49 3.79
N ILE A 64 -8.67 -5.23 3.78
CA ILE A 64 -7.41 -4.80 3.17
C ILE A 64 -6.69 -3.92 4.19
N ALA A 65 -5.53 -4.35 4.66
CA ALA A 65 -4.66 -3.54 5.51
C ALA A 65 -3.65 -2.82 4.63
N HIS A 66 -3.81 -1.52 4.40
CA HIS A 66 -2.98 -0.82 3.42
C HIS A 66 -2.68 0.62 3.81
N LYS A 67 -1.78 1.26 3.06
CA LYS A 67 -1.49 2.67 3.19
C LYS A 67 -1.10 3.31 1.87
N THR A 68 -1.86 4.34 1.53
CA THR A 68 -1.63 5.19 0.38
C THR A 68 -0.50 6.22 0.60
N GLY A 69 0.22 6.53 -0.47
CA GLY A 69 1.20 7.62 -0.55
C GLY A 69 1.01 8.45 -1.81
N THR A 70 1.20 9.77 -1.70
CA THR A 70 1.03 10.71 -2.81
C THR A 70 2.07 11.82 -2.71
N LEU A 71 2.76 12.05 -3.83
CA LEU A 71 3.54 13.24 -4.15
C LEU A 71 3.12 13.70 -5.57
N ASP A 72 3.57 14.88 -5.98
CA ASP A 72 3.20 15.45 -7.28
C ASP A 72 3.60 14.56 -8.47
N TYR A 73 4.68 13.79 -8.34
CA TYR A 73 5.22 12.94 -9.41
C TYR A 73 5.00 11.44 -9.21
N VAL A 74 4.50 11.01 -8.04
CA VAL A 74 4.31 9.59 -7.72
C VAL A 74 3.08 9.36 -6.86
N ARG A 75 2.29 8.37 -7.27
CA ARG A 75 1.15 7.85 -6.52
C ARG A 75 1.42 6.39 -6.20
N GLY A 76 1.13 5.97 -4.97
CA GLY A 76 1.29 4.58 -4.59
C GLY A 76 0.34 4.13 -3.51
N ASP A 77 0.26 2.82 -3.39
CA ASP A 77 -0.41 2.13 -2.31
C ASP A 77 0.28 0.79 -2.06
N ALA A 78 0.27 0.37 -0.80
CA ALA A 78 0.88 -0.87 -0.36
C ALA A 78 -0.01 -1.52 0.70
N GLY A 79 -0.28 -2.81 0.56
CA GLY A 79 -1.18 -3.48 1.48
C GLY A 79 -1.17 -5.00 1.45
N ILE A 80 -1.90 -5.55 2.43
CA ILE A 80 -2.19 -6.96 2.61
C ILE A 80 -3.68 -7.15 2.32
N ILE A 81 -3.99 -7.98 1.32
CA ILE A 81 -5.36 -8.32 0.92
C ILE A 81 -5.70 -9.65 1.59
N PHE A 82 -6.66 -9.65 2.52
CA PHE A 82 -7.10 -10.83 3.25
C PHE A 82 -8.15 -11.63 2.45
N SER A 83 -7.71 -12.15 1.31
CA SER A 83 -8.46 -13.08 0.45
C SER A 83 -8.23 -14.55 0.86
N LYS A 84 -8.73 -15.53 0.09
CA LYS A 84 -8.57 -16.96 0.43
C LYS A 84 -7.10 -17.37 0.44
N ASN A 85 -6.33 -16.91 -0.55
CA ASN A 85 -4.88 -16.79 -0.42
C ASN A 85 -4.53 -15.35 -0.07
N ILE A 86 -3.77 -15.14 1.01
CA ILE A 86 -3.36 -13.80 1.42
C ILE A 86 -2.36 -13.24 0.40
N LEU A 87 -2.61 -12.04 -0.09
CA LEU A 87 -1.73 -11.34 -1.03
C LEU A 87 -1.06 -10.14 -0.35
N ILE A 88 0.20 -9.90 -0.67
CA ILE A 88 0.92 -8.67 -0.33
C ILE A 88 1.26 -7.98 -1.64
N LEU A 89 0.84 -6.72 -1.78
CA LEU A 89 0.97 -5.98 -3.02
C LEU A 89 1.40 -4.54 -2.72
N THR A 90 2.39 -4.06 -3.46
CA THR A 90 2.82 -2.66 -3.49
C THR A 90 2.86 -2.22 -4.94
N VAL A 91 2.27 -1.06 -5.24
CA VAL A 91 2.30 -0.46 -6.57
C VAL A 91 2.66 1.01 -6.44
N PHE A 92 3.67 1.44 -7.21
CA PHE A 92 4.02 2.84 -7.41
C PHE A 92 3.83 3.19 -8.89
N VAL A 93 3.20 4.33 -9.15
CA VAL A 93 2.97 4.87 -10.49
C VAL A 93 3.55 6.27 -10.53
N GLU A 94 4.49 6.48 -11.45
CA GLU A 94 5.12 7.77 -11.71
C GLU A 94 4.67 8.32 -13.07
N ASN A 95 4.90 9.61 -13.31
CA ASN A 95 4.68 10.28 -14.60
C ASN A 95 3.25 10.12 -15.14
N PHE A 96 2.24 10.21 -14.27
CA PHE A 96 0.83 10.16 -14.65
C PHE A 96 0.30 11.55 -15.06
N GLU A 97 -0.69 11.57 -15.93
CA GLU A 97 -1.36 12.79 -16.41
C GLU A 97 -2.35 13.35 -15.40
N SER A 98 -2.95 12.48 -14.58
CA SER A 98 -3.87 12.85 -13.50
C SER A 98 -3.78 11.85 -12.34
N LEU A 99 -4.08 12.32 -11.13
CA LEU A 99 -4.11 11.46 -9.95
C LEU A 99 -5.06 10.28 -10.15
N GLU A 100 -6.23 10.54 -10.74
CA GLU A 100 -7.22 9.50 -11.04
C GLU A 100 -6.69 8.43 -12.00
N GLN A 101 -5.87 8.81 -12.99
CA GLN A 101 -5.23 7.86 -13.90
C GLN A 101 -4.34 6.90 -13.11
N ALA A 102 -3.48 7.41 -12.23
CA ALA A 102 -2.61 6.58 -11.41
C ALA A 102 -3.38 5.68 -10.45
N GLU A 103 -4.42 6.21 -9.80
CA GLU A 103 -5.31 5.44 -8.92
C GLU A 103 -6.04 4.32 -9.67
N THR A 104 -6.47 4.59 -10.90
CA THR A 104 -7.07 3.59 -11.80
C THR A 104 -6.08 2.47 -12.14
N ILE A 105 -4.82 2.82 -12.44
CA ILE A 105 -3.77 1.85 -12.74
C ILE A 105 -3.52 0.95 -11.53
N ILE A 106 -3.36 1.53 -10.34
CA ILE A 106 -3.15 0.77 -9.09
C ILE A 106 -4.34 -0.18 -8.84
N GLY A 107 -5.57 0.33 -8.93
CA GLY A 107 -6.77 -0.47 -8.71
C GLY A 107 -6.92 -1.64 -9.70
N LYS A 108 -6.63 -1.42 -10.99
CA LYS A 108 -6.66 -2.48 -12.01
C LYS A 108 -5.61 -3.56 -11.77
N ILE A 109 -4.39 -3.19 -11.38
CA ILE A 109 -3.35 -4.16 -11.05
C ILE A 109 -3.78 -5.00 -9.84
N ALA A 110 -4.27 -4.36 -8.78
CA ALA A 110 -4.76 -5.04 -7.59
C ALA A 110 -5.93 -5.99 -7.89
N GLU A 111 -6.85 -5.57 -8.75
CA GLU A 111 -7.98 -6.40 -9.20
C GLU A 111 -7.51 -7.66 -9.94
N CYS A 112 -6.56 -7.51 -10.88
CA CYS A 112 -5.99 -8.66 -11.60
C CYS A 112 -5.32 -9.63 -10.62
N CYS A 113 -4.46 -9.12 -9.72
CA CYS A 113 -3.80 -9.97 -8.72
C CYS A 113 -4.80 -10.69 -7.81
N TYR A 114 -5.84 -10.00 -7.34
CA TYR A 114 -6.89 -10.60 -6.52
C TYR A 114 -7.65 -11.70 -7.25
N LYS A 115 -8.02 -11.48 -8.52
CA LYS A 115 -8.74 -12.45 -9.35
C LYS A 115 -7.91 -13.70 -9.64
N ASP A 116 -6.63 -13.52 -9.94
CA ASP A 116 -5.76 -14.61 -10.41
C ASP A 116 -5.13 -15.39 -9.26
N PHE A 117 -4.78 -14.72 -8.16
CA PHE A 117 -4.00 -15.31 -7.06
C PHE A 117 -4.74 -15.34 -5.72
N GLY A 118 -5.80 -14.55 -5.54
CA GLY A 118 -6.52 -14.42 -4.26
C GLY A 118 -7.50 -15.56 -3.96
N GLN A 119 -7.68 -16.51 -4.89
CA GLN A 119 -8.68 -17.58 -4.86
C GLN A 119 -8.33 -18.78 -4.00
#